data_AF-A0A3D0YNJ0-F1
#
_entry.id   AF-A0A3D0YNJ0-F1
#
_cell.length_a   1.000
_cell.length_b   1.000
_cell.length_c   1.000
_cell.angle_alpha   90.00
_cell.angle_beta   90.00
_cell.angle_gamma   90.00
#
_symmetry.space_group_name_H-M   'P 1'
#
loop_
_entity.id
_entity.type
_entity.pdbx_description
1 polymer ?
#
loop_
_entity_poly.entity_id
_entity_poly.type
_entity_poly.pdbx_seq_one_letter_code
_entity_poly.pdbx_strand_id
1 'polypeptide(L)'
;DGRSFLKMLKGEKQAGWDRVFTFYNAAWGNNWLPMRCIRTKDRSYIWNAWSDGKKRYRTENMVGLSWKAMVAAAENDPKIKARTEFYLYRTPEEFYDMTNDRNERNNLIADPNRQKEIESVRLELLALMKRTGDPFTEAFIDRNNPAAITKAIDQMKKEYGGRKKKQ
;
A
#
# COMPACT_ATOMS: atom_id res chain seq x y z
N ASP A 1 6.32 16.66 -5.99
CA ASP A 1 5.09 17.47 -6.13
C ASP A 1 4.55 17.99 -4.79
N GLY A 2 5.45 18.32 -3.84
CA GLY A 2 5.05 18.97 -2.58
C GLY A 2 4.81 20.46 -2.76
N ARG A 3 4.20 21.08 -1.74
CA ARG A 3 3.98 22.53 -1.67
C ARG A 3 4.25 23.04 -0.27
N SER A 4 4.68 24.29 -0.17
CA SER A 4 5.00 24.91 1.12
C SER A 4 3.78 24.93 2.06
N PHE A 5 4.03 24.72 3.35
CA PHE A 5 3.05 24.83 4.43
C PHE A 5 3.20 26.13 5.24
N LEU A 6 4.07 27.06 4.79
CA LEU A 6 4.33 28.32 5.49
C LEU A 6 3.07 29.14 5.77
N LYS A 7 2.12 29.15 4.83
CA LYS A 7 0.82 29.83 5.00
C LYS A 7 0.08 29.32 6.24
N MET A 8 0.05 28.00 6.45
CA MET A 8 -0.59 27.39 7.62
C MET A 8 0.12 27.77 8.93
N LEU A 9 1.46 27.89 8.92
CA LEU A 9 2.21 28.38 10.09
C LEU A 9 1.89 29.84 10.44
N LYS A 10 1.48 30.64 9.46
CA LYS A 10 1.02 32.03 9.65
C LYS A 10 -0.47 32.13 10.03
N GLY A 11 -1.15 30.99 10.22
CA GLY A 11 -2.58 30.95 10.50
C GLY A 11 -3.49 31.11 9.27
N GLU A 12 -2.92 31.14 8.06
CA GLU A 12 -3.69 31.24 6.82
C GLU A 12 -4.27 29.87 6.41
N LYS A 13 -5.43 29.89 5.76
CA LYS A 13 -6.05 28.68 5.18
C LYS A 13 -5.37 28.31 3.86
N GLN A 14 -5.18 27.01 3.62
CA GLN A 14 -4.63 26.49 2.36
C GLN A 14 -5.45 25.30 1.86
N ALA A 15 -6.22 25.49 0.78
CA ALA A 15 -7.06 24.45 0.19
C ALA A 15 -6.24 23.40 -0.58
N GLY A 16 -6.70 22.15 -0.64
CA GLY A 16 -6.08 21.03 -1.39
C GLY A 16 -5.06 20.20 -0.60
N TRP A 17 -5.06 20.29 0.74
CA TRP A 17 -4.32 19.38 1.66
C TRP A 17 -5.27 18.27 2.15
N ASP A 18 -6.23 17.87 1.33
CA ASP A 18 -7.30 16.93 1.67
C ASP A 18 -6.89 15.47 1.50
N ARG A 19 -5.74 15.23 0.87
CA ARG A 19 -5.20 13.90 0.59
C ARG A 19 -3.69 13.85 0.69
N VAL A 20 -3.19 12.68 1.04
CA VAL A 20 -1.78 12.32 1.02
C VAL A 20 -1.60 11.04 0.24
N PHE A 21 -0.44 10.91 -0.40
CA PHE A 21 -0.08 9.72 -1.14
C PHE A 21 1.19 9.11 -0.57
N THR A 22 1.24 7.79 -0.48
CA THR A 22 2.43 7.07 -0.02
C THR A 22 2.78 5.95 -0.98
N PHE A 23 4.08 5.77 -1.18
CA PHE A 23 4.66 4.85 -2.14
C PHE A 23 5.73 4.05 -1.42
N TYR A 24 5.65 2.72 -1.51
CA TYR A 24 6.68 1.81 -1.02
C TYR A 24 7.08 0.88 -2.15
N ASN A 25 8.36 0.53 -2.25
CA ASN A 25 8.88 -0.25 -3.38
C ASN A 25 9.54 -1.55 -2.91
N ALA A 26 10.61 -1.45 -2.13
CA ALA A 26 11.37 -2.61 -1.69
C ALA A 26 11.86 -2.45 -0.25
N ALA A 27 11.93 -3.58 0.44
CA ALA A 27 12.64 -3.71 1.71
C ALA A 27 14.13 -4.02 1.47
N TRP A 28 14.88 -4.22 2.56
CA TRP A 28 16.28 -4.62 2.49
C TRP A 28 16.50 -5.85 1.60
N GLY A 29 17.66 -5.92 0.95
CA GLY A 29 18.04 -7.05 0.11
C GLY A 29 17.28 -7.14 -1.22
N ASN A 30 16.73 -6.02 -1.72
CA ASN A 30 15.96 -5.96 -2.96
C ASN A 30 14.67 -6.83 -2.88
N ASN A 31 14.06 -6.92 -1.69
CA ASN A 31 12.78 -7.60 -1.52
C ASN A 31 11.65 -6.67 -1.97
N TRP A 32 11.24 -6.79 -3.23
CA TRP A 32 10.20 -5.96 -3.84
C TRP A 32 8.82 -6.29 -3.27
N LEU A 33 8.25 -5.29 -2.60
CA LEU A 33 6.94 -5.33 -1.96
C LEU A 33 6.15 -4.06 -2.33
N PRO A 34 5.91 -3.76 -3.64
CA PRO A 34 5.44 -2.44 -4.03
C PRO A 34 4.02 -2.18 -3.55
N MET A 35 3.82 -0.99 -2.99
CA MET A 35 2.53 -0.54 -2.50
C MET A 35 2.31 0.91 -2.91
N ARG A 36 1.06 1.26 -3.18
CA ARG A 36 0.61 2.61 -3.53
C ARG A 36 -0.61 2.92 -2.71
N CYS A 37 -0.65 4.09 -2.09
CA CYS A 37 -1.74 4.46 -1.22
C CYS A 37 -2.14 5.90 -1.44
N ILE A 38 -3.45 6.14 -1.40
CA ILE A 38 -4.06 7.45 -1.24
C ILE A 38 -4.88 7.44 0.03
N ARG A 39 -4.70 8.47 0.85
CA ARG A 39 -5.46 8.66 2.09
C ARG A 39 -6.02 10.06 2.14
N THR A 40 -7.32 10.17 2.36
CA THR A 40 -8.03 11.42 2.64
C THR A 40 -8.34 11.50 4.13
N LYS A 41 -9.07 12.55 4.54
CA LYS A 41 -9.61 12.65 5.89
C LYS A 41 -10.51 11.47 6.26
N ASP A 42 -11.23 10.92 5.29
CA ASP A 42 -12.37 10.03 5.50
C ASP A 42 -12.27 8.69 4.76
N ARG A 43 -11.26 8.50 3.90
CA ARG A 43 -11.00 7.26 3.15
C ARG A 43 -9.52 6.92 3.12
N SER A 44 -9.22 5.63 3.01
CA SER A 44 -7.88 5.11 2.77
C SER A 44 -7.96 4.01 1.72
N TYR A 45 -7.21 4.13 0.65
CA TYR A 45 -7.07 3.10 -0.38
C TYR A 45 -5.62 2.69 -0.49
N ILE A 46 -5.37 1.39 -0.55
CA ILE A 46 -4.04 0.80 -0.69
C ILE A 46 -4.10 -0.25 -1.78
N TRP A 47 -3.22 -0.13 -2.76
CA TRP A 47 -2.91 -1.18 -3.72
C TRP A 47 -1.60 -1.85 -3.33
N ASN A 48 -1.66 -3.16 -3.07
CA ASN A 48 -0.52 -4.00 -2.75
C ASN A 48 -0.14 -4.83 -3.97
N ALA A 49 0.63 -4.24 -4.90
CA ALA A 49 1.06 -4.93 -6.12
C ALA A 49 1.84 -6.24 -5.83
N TRP A 50 2.45 -6.36 -4.65
CA TRP A 50 3.17 -7.57 -4.27
C TRP A 50 2.27 -8.72 -3.79
N SER A 51 1.05 -8.44 -3.34
CA SER A 51 0.17 -9.42 -2.72
C SER A 51 -0.77 -10.03 -3.76
N ASP A 52 -0.78 -11.35 -3.80
CA ASP A 52 -1.77 -12.20 -4.49
C ASP A 52 -2.65 -12.95 -3.48
N GLY A 53 -2.62 -12.55 -2.20
CA GLY A 53 -3.25 -13.25 -1.07
C GLY A 53 -2.58 -14.56 -0.66
N LYS A 54 -1.48 -14.98 -1.31
CA LYS A 54 -0.78 -16.24 -1.04
C LYS A 54 0.69 -16.03 -0.69
N LYS A 55 1.34 -15.07 -1.36
CA LYS A 55 2.72 -14.69 -1.11
C LYS A 55 2.85 -14.19 0.32
N ARG A 56 3.77 -14.80 1.05
CA ARG A 56 4.03 -14.46 2.44
C ARG A 56 5.01 -13.28 2.53
N TYR A 57 4.59 -12.23 3.22
CA TYR A 57 5.41 -11.10 3.63
C TYR A 57 6.49 -11.54 4.61
N ARG A 58 7.72 -11.02 4.40
CA ARG A 58 8.85 -11.24 5.29
C ARG A 58 9.85 -10.09 5.21
N THR A 59 10.10 -9.45 6.34
CA THR A 59 11.00 -8.30 6.50
C THR A 59 11.57 -8.27 7.91
N GLU A 60 12.54 -7.38 8.15
CA GLU A 60 13.28 -7.25 9.40
C GLU A 60 12.41 -6.92 10.61
N ASN A 61 11.32 -6.17 10.44
CA ASN A 61 10.44 -5.77 11.55
C ASN A 61 9.69 -6.95 12.19
N MET A 62 9.75 -8.14 11.59
CA MET A 62 9.19 -9.37 12.13
C MET A 62 10.16 -10.17 13.01
N VAL A 63 11.43 -9.76 13.11
CA VAL A 63 12.46 -10.51 13.87
C VAL A 63 12.35 -10.28 15.38
N GLY A 64 11.74 -9.16 15.80
CA GLY A 64 11.63 -8.74 17.20
C GLY A 64 10.65 -9.55 18.06
N LEU A 65 10.71 -9.32 19.37
CA LEU A 65 9.89 -10.01 20.38
C LEU A 65 8.38 -9.82 20.16
N SER A 66 7.96 -8.63 19.72
CA SER A 66 6.54 -8.32 19.52
C SER A 66 5.87 -9.21 18.48
N TRP A 67 6.53 -9.49 17.35
CA TRP A 67 5.96 -10.38 16.33
C TRP A 67 5.86 -11.82 16.85
N LYS A 68 6.89 -12.32 17.53
CA LYS A 68 6.87 -13.65 18.15
C LYS A 68 5.73 -13.79 19.17
N ALA A 69 5.53 -12.77 20.01
CA ALA A 69 4.43 -12.73 20.97
C ALA A 69 3.05 -12.75 20.29
N MET A 70 2.87 -11.99 19.20
CA MET A 70 1.61 -12.03 18.44
C MET A 70 1.34 -13.39 17.80
N VAL A 71 2.38 -14.06 17.26
CA VAL A 71 2.25 -15.41 16.70
C VAL A 71 1.89 -16.43 17.78
N ALA A 72 2.52 -16.36 18.95
CA ALA A 72 2.16 -17.23 20.09
C ALA A 72 0.72 -16.98 20.57
N ALA A 73 0.30 -15.71 20.67
CA ALA A 73 -1.06 -15.36 21.06
C ALA A 73 -2.10 -15.80 20.01
N ALA A 74 -1.74 -15.81 18.72
CA ALA A 74 -2.61 -16.27 17.64
C ALA A 74 -2.98 -17.77 17.73
N GLU A 75 -2.22 -18.58 18.49
CA GLU A 75 -2.57 -19.97 18.74
C GLU A 75 -3.86 -20.12 19.55
N ASN A 76 -4.17 -19.12 20.40
CA ASN A 76 -5.29 -19.17 21.34
C ASN A 76 -6.32 -18.05 21.15
N ASP A 77 -6.02 -17.02 20.36
CA ASP A 77 -6.94 -15.91 20.06
C ASP A 77 -7.22 -15.81 18.54
N PRO A 78 -8.44 -16.17 18.10
CA PRO A 78 -8.84 -16.08 16.69
C PRO A 78 -8.76 -14.66 16.10
N LYS A 79 -8.96 -13.62 16.91
CA LYS A 79 -8.85 -12.23 16.45
C LYS A 79 -7.39 -11.86 16.18
N ILE A 80 -6.46 -12.30 17.04
CA ILE A 80 -5.03 -12.09 16.81
C ILE A 80 -4.57 -12.92 15.61
N LYS A 81 -5.03 -14.17 15.49
CA LYS A 81 -4.77 -15.02 14.33
C LYS A 81 -5.18 -14.37 13.00
N ALA A 82 -6.40 -13.85 12.92
CA ALA A 82 -6.86 -13.14 11.73
C ALA A 82 -5.96 -11.94 11.38
N ARG A 83 -5.37 -11.27 12.38
CA ARG A 83 -4.45 -10.14 12.15
C ARG A 83 -3.05 -10.56 11.76
N THR A 84 -2.51 -11.62 12.33
CA THR A 84 -1.20 -12.14 11.91
C THR A 84 -1.29 -12.71 10.51
N GLU A 85 -2.36 -13.41 10.16
CA GLU A 85 -2.61 -13.90 8.80
C GLU A 85 -2.78 -12.75 7.81
N PHE A 86 -3.61 -11.75 8.11
CA PHE A 86 -3.75 -10.58 7.25
C PHE A 86 -2.42 -9.83 7.07
N TYR A 87 -1.61 -9.71 8.12
CA TYR A 87 -0.29 -9.09 8.03
C TYR A 87 0.67 -9.88 7.13
N LEU A 88 0.59 -11.21 7.16
CA LEU A 88 1.45 -12.09 6.38
C LEU A 88 1.09 -12.15 4.90
N TYR A 89 -0.19 -12.16 4.56
CA TYR A 89 -0.63 -12.43 3.19
C TYR A 89 -1.20 -11.18 2.50
N ARG A 90 -1.87 -10.34 3.27
CA ARG A 90 -2.57 -9.12 2.81
C ARG A 90 -3.52 -9.41 1.65
N THR A 91 -4.07 -8.38 1.04
CA THR A 91 -4.91 -8.47 -0.17
C THR A 91 -4.37 -7.57 -1.26
N PRO A 92 -4.64 -7.84 -2.55
CA PRO A 92 -4.18 -6.99 -3.64
C PRO A 92 -4.66 -5.53 -3.52
N GLU A 93 -5.86 -5.33 -3.02
CA GLU A 93 -6.46 -4.01 -2.78
C GLU A 93 -7.12 -3.93 -1.40
N GLU A 94 -7.08 -2.74 -0.82
CA GLU A 94 -7.71 -2.40 0.45
C GLU A 94 -8.42 -1.05 0.35
N PHE A 95 -9.59 -0.95 0.97
CA PHE A 95 -10.35 0.29 1.13
C PHE A 95 -10.93 0.39 2.53
N TYR A 96 -10.73 1.51 3.21
CA TYR A 96 -11.18 1.71 4.60
C TYR A 96 -11.96 3.01 4.77
N ASP A 97 -12.97 2.97 5.64
CA ASP A 97 -13.72 4.14 6.11
C ASP A 97 -12.97 4.76 7.30
N MET A 98 -12.30 5.89 7.07
CA MET A 98 -11.53 6.59 8.09
C MET A 98 -12.38 7.40 9.07
N THR A 99 -13.68 7.52 8.81
CA THR A 99 -14.61 8.19 9.72
C THR A 99 -14.98 7.27 10.87
N ASN A 100 -15.36 6.03 10.54
CA ASN A 100 -15.90 5.06 11.50
C ASN A 100 -14.88 3.98 11.91
N ASP A 101 -13.86 3.71 11.09
CA ASP A 101 -12.83 2.71 11.34
C ASP A 101 -11.42 3.30 11.17
N ARG A 102 -11.03 4.13 12.13
CA ARG A 102 -9.71 4.80 12.12
C ARG A 102 -8.52 3.85 12.20
N ASN A 103 -8.76 2.60 12.58
CA ASN A 103 -7.74 1.59 12.79
C ASN A 103 -7.63 0.60 11.60
N GLU A 104 -8.37 0.85 10.51
CA GLU A 104 -8.29 0.07 9.26
C GLU A 104 -8.45 -1.45 9.53
N ARG A 105 -9.52 -1.77 10.25
CA ARG A 105 -9.85 -3.12 10.71
C ARG A 105 -10.79 -3.84 9.76
N ASN A 106 -11.63 -3.11 9.04
CA ASN A 106 -12.63 -3.62 8.14
C ASN A 106 -12.35 -3.19 6.69
N ASN A 107 -11.78 -4.10 5.89
CA ASN A 107 -11.51 -3.84 4.48
C ASN A 107 -12.82 -3.90 3.67
N LEU A 108 -13.26 -2.74 3.18
CA LEU A 108 -14.49 -2.54 2.42
C LEU A 108 -14.29 -2.65 0.90
N ILE A 109 -13.14 -3.15 0.42
CA ILE A 109 -12.85 -3.21 -1.02
C ILE A 109 -13.89 -3.99 -1.83
N ALA A 110 -14.52 -5.00 -1.20
CA ALA A 110 -15.54 -5.84 -1.82
C ALA A 110 -16.99 -5.34 -1.58
N ASP A 111 -17.18 -4.22 -0.85
CA ASP A 111 -18.52 -3.69 -0.57
C ASP A 111 -19.14 -3.11 -1.86
N PRO A 112 -20.26 -3.67 -2.37
CA PRO A 112 -20.90 -3.19 -3.59
C PRO A 112 -21.36 -1.72 -3.49
N ASN A 113 -21.71 -1.25 -2.29
CA ASN A 113 -22.19 0.12 -2.07
C ASN A 113 -21.06 1.15 -2.12
N ARG A 114 -19.81 0.70 -1.96
CA ARG A 114 -18.63 1.58 -1.92
C ARG A 114 -17.88 1.65 -3.26
N GLN A 115 -18.27 0.87 -4.27
CA GLN A 115 -17.51 0.76 -5.52
C GLN A 115 -17.31 2.09 -6.25
N LYS A 116 -18.29 3.00 -6.18
CA LYS A 116 -18.15 4.34 -6.76
C LYS A 116 -17.07 5.17 -6.06
N GLU A 117 -17.00 5.10 -4.72
CA GLU A 117 -15.98 5.79 -3.94
C GLU A 117 -14.59 5.19 -4.20
N ILE A 118 -14.51 3.86 -4.25
CA ILE A 118 -13.29 3.11 -4.55
C ILE A 118 -12.75 3.50 -5.93
N GLU A 119 -13.61 3.57 -6.94
CA GLU A 119 -13.17 3.95 -8.28
C GLU A 119 -12.69 5.41 -8.35
N SER A 120 -13.34 6.31 -7.61
CA SER A 120 -12.88 7.70 -7.50
C SER A 120 -11.44 7.78 -6.96
N VAL A 121 -11.14 7.11 -5.85
CA VAL A 121 -9.79 7.15 -5.27
C VAL A 121 -8.74 6.41 -6.12
N ARG A 122 -9.13 5.35 -6.84
CA ARG A 122 -8.27 4.69 -7.84
C ARG A 122 -7.88 5.65 -8.96
N LEU A 123 -8.83 6.39 -9.52
CA LEU A 123 -8.56 7.34 -10.60
C LEU A 123 -7.64 8.47 -10.13
N GLU A 124 -7.80 8.95 -8.90
CA GLU A 124 -6.91 9.96 -8.33
C GLU A 124 -5.48 9.44 -8.14
N LEU A 125 -5.33 8.22 -7.62
CA LEU A 125 -4.03 7.57 -7.49
C LEU A 125 -3.38 7.35 -8.87
N LEU A 126 -4.16 6.88 -9.86
CA LEU A 126 -3.69 6.69 -11.23
C LEU A 126 -3.23 8.01 -11.85
N ALA A 127 -3.97 9.10 -11.65
CA ALA A 127 -3.60 10.41 -12.16
C ALA A 127 -2.25 10.88 -11.60
N LEU A 128 -2.01 10.65 -10.30
CA LEU A 128 -0.71 10.92 -9.70
C LEU A 128 0.38 10.04 -10.32
N MET A 129 0.16 8.72 -10.38
CA MET A 129 1.13 7.76 -10.93
C MET A 129 1.55 8.13 -12.36
N LYS A 130 0.59 8.48 -13.22
CA LYS A 130 0.85 8.98 -14.58
C LYS A 130 1.69 10.25 -14.56
N ARG A 131 1.29 11.23 -13.74
CA ARG A 131 1.96 12.54 -13.66
C ARG A 131 3.42 12.42 -13.20
N THR A 132 3.71 11.50 -12.29
CA THR A 132 5.06 11.31 -11.74
C THR A 132 5.89 10.27 -12.48
N GLY A 133 5.33 9.64 -13.53
CA GLY A 133 6.02 8.57 -14.26
C GLY A 133 6.27 7.33 -13.39
N ASP A 134 5.32 6.94 -12.53
CA ASP A 134 5.48 5.77 -11.68
C ASP A 134 5.63 4.50 -12.55
N PRO A 135 6.67 3.68 -12.33
CA PRO A 135 6.92 2.48 -13.14
C PRO A 135 5.82 1.41 -13.02
N PHE A 136 4.94 1.50 -12.02
CA PHE A 136 3.81 0.60 -11.85
C PHE A 136 2.50 1.12 -12.46
N THR A 137 2.52 2.23 -13.20
CA THR A 137 1.32 2.85 -13.79
C THR A 137 0.53 1.86 -14.65
N GLU A 138 1.19 1.18 -15.60
CA GLU A 138 0.53 0.22 -16.48
C GLU A 138 0.00 -1.00 -15.73
N ALA A 139 0.75 -1.49 -14.75
CA ALA A 139 0.31 -2.57 -13.87
C ALA A 139 -0.88 -2.18 -13.00
N PHE A 140 -1.03 -0.89 -12.66
CA PHE A 140 -2.19 -0.40 -11.89
C PHE A 140 -3.43 -0.23 -12.75
N ILE A 141 -3.26 0.19 -14.01
CA ILE A 141 -4.33 0.21 -15.01
C ILE A 141 -4.91 -1.20 -15.17
N ASP A 142 -4.03 -2.20 -15.31
CA ASP A 142 -4.39 -3.61 -15.44
C ASP A 142 -4.21 -4.39 -14.12
N ARG A 143 -4.61 -3.78 -12.99
CA ARG A 143 -4.39 -4.34 -11.63
C ARG A 143 -5.04 -5.69 -11.34
N ASN A 144 -5.93 -6.15 -12.22
CA ASN A 144 -6.55 -7.47 -12.13
C ASN A 144 -5.78 -8.54 -12.93
N ASN A 145 -4.69 -8.16 -13.62
CA ASN A 145 -3.84 -9.06 -14.38
C ASN A 145 -2.52 -9.35 -13.63
N PRO A 146 -2.39 -10.54 -13.01
CA PRO A 146 -1.18 -10.91 -12.28
C PRO A 146 0.09 -10.90 -13.15
N ALA A 147 -0.03 -11.15 -14.45
CA ALA A 147 1.12 -11.15 -15.36
C ALA A 147 1.66 -9.74 -15.60
N ALA A 148 0.78 -8.74 -15.75
CA ALA A 148 1.18 -7.34 -15.88
C ALA A 148 1.91 -6.84 -14.63
N ILE A 149 1.39 -7.20 -13.46
CA ILE A 149 1.99 -6.87 -12.17
C ILE A 149 3.35 -7.54 -11.99
N THR A 150 3.43 -8.85 -12.26
CA THR A 150 4.68 -9.61 -12.15
C THR A 150 5.75 -9.04 -13.08
N LYS A 151 5.38 -8.74 -14.32
CA LYS A 151 6.28 -8.10 -15.31
C LYS A 151 6.83 -6.77 -14.80
N ALA A 152 5.98 -5.91 -14.23
CA ALA A 152 6.42 -4.62 -13.66
C ALA A 152 7.40 -4.82 -12.50
N ILE A 153 7.10 -5.75 -11.58
CA ILE A 153 8.01 -6.08 -10.46
C ILE A 153 9.35 -6.60 -10.98
N ASP A 154 9.35 -7.51 -11.96
CA ASP A 154 10.57 -8.12 -12.47
C ASP A 154 11.42 -7.15 -13.29
N GLN A 155 10.78 -6.23 -14.02
CA GLN A 155 11.48 -5.12 -14.67
C GLN A 155 12.22 -4.27 -13.64
N MET A 156 11.54 -3.89 -12.54
CA MET A 156 12.15 -3.12 -11.46
C MET A 156 13.27 -3.88 -10.74
N LYS A 157 13.09 -5.19 -10.48
CA LYS A 157 14.17 -6.04 -9.95
C LYS A 157 15.39 -6.06 -10.86
N LYS A 158 15.19 -6.11 -12.18
CA LYS A 158 16.30 -6.13 -13.15
C LYS A 158 17.05 -4.79 -13.17
N GLU A 159 16.31 -3.69 -13.16
CA GLU A 159 16.87 -2.33 -13.17
C GLU A 159 17.69 -2.03 -11.91
N TYR A 160 17.18 -2.40 -10.74
CA TYR A 160 17.80 -2.07 -9.45
C TYR A 160 18.55 -3.24 -8.79
N GLY A 161 18.49 -4.44 -9.36
CA GLY A 161 19.14 -5.66 -8.83
C GLY A 161 20.60 -5.82 -9.25
N GLY A 162 21.12 -4.95 -10.10
CA GLY A 162 22.53 -4.91 -10.46
C GLY A 162 23.40 -4.44 -9.29
N ARG A 163 24.07 -5.35 -8.60
CA ARG A 163 25.32 -5.00 -7.91
C ARG A 163 26.23 -4.39 -8.98
N LYS A 164 26.61 -3.12 -8.84
CA LYS A 164 27.86 -2.64 -9.45
C LYS A 164 28.93 -3.65 -9.02
N LYS A 165 29.50 -4.40 -9.97
CA LYS A 165 30.76 -5.11 -9.72
C LYS A 165 31.70 -4.05 -9.14
N LYS A 166 32.21 -4.27 -7.93
CA LYS A 166 33.28 -3.43 -7.40
C LYS A 166 34.38 -3.42 -8.46
N GLN A 167 34.66 -2.24 -9.02
CA GLN A 167 35.96 -1.97 -9.63
C GLN A 167 37.00 -1.96 -8.52
#